data_AF-A0A392W4G0-F1
#
_entry.id   AF-A0A392W4G0-F1
#
_cell.length_a   1.000
_cell.length_b   1.000
_cell.length_c   1.000
_cell.angle_alpha   90.00
_cell.angle_beta   90.00
_cell.angle_gamma   90.00
#
_symmetry.space_group_name_H-M   'P 1'
#
loop_
_entity.id
_entity.type
_entity.pdbx_description
1 polymer ?
#
loop_
_entity_poly.entity_id
_entity_poly.type
_entity_poly.pdbx_seq_one_letter_code
_entity_poly.pdbx_strand_id
1 'polypeptide(L)' 'MPTKIGGLNHLEMLTDFVVGENHGFDIKQLGKLNQLRGKLRISGLENVIDPAD' A
#
# COMPACT_ATOMS: atom_id res chain seq x y z
N MET A 1 6.73 8.82 -3.78
CA MET A 1 5.80 7.77 -4.23
C MET A 1 4.57 8.44 -4.86
N PRO A 2 3.99 7.90 -5.95
CA PRO A 2 2.87 8.52 -6.67
C PRO A 2 1.61 8.57 -5.80
N THR A 3 0.93 9.71 -5.71
CA THR A 3 -0.18 9.99 -4.78
C THR A 3 -1.47 9.16 -4.99
N LYS A 4 -1.53 8.32 -6.02
CA LYS A 4 -2.69 7.46 -6.35
C LYS A 4 -2.27 6.06 -6.83
N ILE A 5 -1.45 5.37 -6.04
CA ILE A 5 -0.95 4.02 -6.41
C ILE A 5 -2.08 3.02 -6.69
N GLY A 6 -3.24 3.15 -6.03
CA GLY A 6 -4.40 2.28 -6.26
C GLY A 6 -5.04 2.40 -7.65
N GLY A 7 -4.58 3.32 -8.52
CA GLY A 7 -4.95 3.37 -9.93
C GLY A 7 -4.05 2.54 -10.86
N LEU A 8 -2.96 1.96 -10.33
CA LEU A 8 -2.02 1.14 -11.09
C LEU A 8 -2.53 -0.31 -11.21
N ASN A 9 -3.68 -0.51 -11.84
CA ASN A 9 -4.37 -1.80 -11.92
C ASN A 9 -3.61 -2.90 -12.68
N HIS A 10 -2.56 -2.54 -13.43
CA HIS A 10 -1.66 -3.46 -14.14
C HIS A 10 -0.27 -3.54 -13.50
N LEU A 11 -0.10 -3.05 -12.28
CA LEU A 11 1.18 -3.16 -11.58
C LEU A 11 1.41 -4.62 -11.17
N GLU A 12 2.45 -5.23 -11.74
CA GLU A 12 2.80 -6.62 -11.45
C GLU A 12 3.88 -6.76 -10.37
N MET A 13 4.78 -5.77 -10.27
CA MET A 13 5.88 -5.79 -9.31
C MET A 13 5.87 -4.53 -8.44
N LEU A 14 5.82 -4.76 -7.14
CA LEU A 14 6.02 -3.75 -6.11
C LEU A 14 6.85 -4.39 -5.00
N THR A 15 8.03 -3.86 -4.74
CA THR A 15 8.95 -4.45 -3.76
C THR A 15 8.78 -3.87 -2.36
N ASP A 16 8.40 -2.60 -2.27
CA ASP A 16 8.35 -1.85 -1.02
C ASP A 16 7.13 -0.92 -0.99
N PHE A 17 6.38 -0.99 0.10
CA PHE A 17 5.22 -0.13 0.38
C PHE A 17 5.34 0.44 1.79
N VAL A 18 5.35 1.77 1.89
CA VAL A 18 5.49 2.48 3.16
C VAL A 18 4.14 3.07 3.55
N VAL A 19 3.58 2.58 4.65
CA VAL A 19 2.39 3.16 5.28
C VAL A 19 2.82 4.41 6.04
N GLY A 20 2.08 5.51 5.92
CA GLY A 20 2.41 6.76 6.59
C GLY A 20 1.17 7.55 6.96
N GLU A 21 1.22 8.17 8.14
CA GLU A 21 0.11 8.87 8.81
C GLU A 21 -0.48 10.05 8.01
N ASN A 22 0.36 10.77 7.25
CA ASN A 22 -0.03 12.10 6.79
C ASN A 22 -0.25 12.25 5.27
N HIS A 23 0.47 11.54 4.40
CA HIS A 23 0.44 11.84 2.94
C HIS A 23 0.77 10.65 2.02
N GLY A 24 0.90 9.44 2.57
CA GLY A 24 1.49 8.35 1.83
C GLY A 24 0.45 7.47 1.16
N PHE A 25 0.07 6.41 1.87
CA PHE A 25 -0.70 5.33 1.30
C PHE A 25 -1.46 4.67 2.43
N ASP A 26 -2.77 4.84 2.41
CA ASP A 26 -3.65 3.97 3.19
C ASP A 26 -3.39 2.53 2.71
N ILE A 27 -3.13 1.63 3.66
CA ILE A 27 -2.94 0.20 3.40
C ILE A 27 -4.10 -0.39 2.58
N LYS A 28 -5.31 0.19 2.67
CA LYS A 28 -6.48 -0.18 1.85
C LYS A 28 -6.24 -0.02 0.33
N GLN A 29 -5.31 0.83 -0.10
CA GLN A 29 -4.96 0.98 -1.52
C GLN A 29 -4.27 -0.26 -2.08
N LEU A 30 -3.57 -1.07 -1.26
CA LEU A 30 -3.01 -2.35 -1.70
C LEU A 30 -4.10 -3.31 -2.17
N GLY A 31 -5.31 -3.25 -1.59
CA GLY A 31 -6.45 -4.06 -2.03
C GLY A 31 -6.95 -3.76 -3.46
N LYS A 32 -6.47 -2.69 -4.10
CA LYS A 32 -6.75 -2.39 -5.51
C LYS A 32 -5.68 -2.97 -6.45
N LEU A 33 -4.50 -3.30 -5.92
CA LEU A 33 -3.34 -3.77 -6.69
C LEU A 33 -3.38 -5.30 -6.89
N ASN A 34 -4.47 -5.79 -7.48
CA ASN A 34 -4.76 -7.22 -7.58
C ASN A 34 -3.88 -7.99 -8.58
N GLN A 35 -3.04 -7.30 -9.34
CA GLN A 35 -2.08 -7.91 -10.27
C GLN A 35 -0.68 -8.07 -9.68
N LEU A 36 -0.46 -7.65 -8.43
CA LEU A 36 0.84 -7.78 -7.79
C LEU A 36 1.26 -9.24 -7.62
N ARG A 37 2.55 -9.50 -7.89
CA ARG A 37 3.19 -10.80 -7.80
C ARG A 37 4.53 -10.68 -7.07
N GLY A 38 5.01 -11.81 -6.56
CA GLY A 38 6.31 -11.89 -5.91
C GLY A 38 6.28 -11.44 -4.44
N LYS A 39 7.39 -10.83 -4.00
CA LYS A 39 7.58 -10.45 -2.59
C LYS A 39 7.41 -8.95 -2.41
N LEU A 40 6.53 -8.58 -1.49
CA LEU A 40 6.30 -7.21 -1.05
C LEU A 40 6.81 -7.02 0.39
N ARG A 41 7.58 -5.96 0.63
CA ARG A 41 7.92 -5.46 1.95
C ARG A 41 6.97 -4.33 2.32
N ILE A 42 6.45 -4.37 3.53
CA ILE A 42 5.58 -3.31 4.08
C ILE A 42 6.23 -2.78 5.35
N SER A 43 6.36 -1.47 5.46
CA SER A 43 6.90 -0.76 6.63
C SER A 43 5.97 0.37 7.06
N GLY A 44 6.13 0.89 8.28
CA GLY A 44 5.28 1.95 8.82
C GLY A 44 3.94 1.46 9.38
N LEU A 45 3.85 0.16 9.72
CA LEU A 45 2.64 -0.48 10.22
C LEU A 45 2.20 0.04 11.59
N GLU A 46 3.11 0.69 12.33
CA GLU A 46 2.80 1.43 13.55
C GLU A 46 1.74 2.53 13.36
N ASN A 47 1.51 2.96 12.11
CA ASN A 47 0.49 3.94 11.73
C ASN A 47 -0.85 3.31 11.31
N VAL A 48 -0.96 1.97 11.34
CA VAL A 48 -2.19 1.26 10.99
C VAL A 48 -3.03 1.12 12.25
N ILE A 49 -4.07 1.94 12.36
CA ILE A 49 -5.07 1.85 13.42
C ILE A 49 -6.07 0.75 13.03
N ASP A 50 -6.43 -0.11 13.98
CA ASP A 50 -7.41 -1.17 13.75
C ASP A 50 -8.76 -0.51 13.37
N PRO A 51 -9.45 -0.94 12.30
CA PRO A 51 -10.78 -0.41 11.96
C PRO A 51 -11.84 -0.63 13.05
N ALA A 52 -11.53 -1.35 14.13
CA ALA A 52 -12.41 -1.61 15.27
C ALA A 52 -12.22 -0.68 16.49
N ASP A 53 -11.21 0.21 16.49
CA ASP A 53 -11.00 1.22 17.56
C ASP A 53 -11.59 2.61 17.20
#